data_AF-A0A1T4SK41-F1
#
_entry.id   AF-A0A1T4SK41-F1
#
_cell.length_a   1.000
_cell.length_b   1.000
_cell.length_c   1.000
_cell.angle_alpha   90.00
_cell.angle_beta   90.00
_cell.angle_gamma   90.00
#
_symmetry.space_group_name_H-M   'P 1'
#
loop_
_entity.id
_entity.type
_entity.pdbx_description
1 polymer ?
#
loop_
_entity_poly.entity_id
_entity_poly.type
_entity_poly.pdbx_seq_one_letter_code
_entity_poly.pdbx_strand_id
1 'polypeptide(L)'
;MDYGKFKYESAVKARESRKNQTNTIIKEIKLRPKIDPHDYETKKGHVVRFLKGGDKVKVTIMFRGREQSRPELGRRLLSRLAEDVQELGQVESQPKQDGRNMVMVIGPHKRRAEHKAEARAAAEGRTRGQRPAARTDQGE
;
A
#
# COMPACT_ATOMS: atom_id res chain seq x y z
N MET A 1 -17.98 -43.38 -9.55
CA MET A 1 -17.59 -41.99 -9.21
C MET A 1 -18.38 -41.56 -7.99
N ASP A 2 -17.76 -41.55 -6.82
CA ASP A 2 -18.45 -41.16 -5.58
C ASP A 2 -18.64 -39.65 -5.51
N TYR A 3 -19.84 -39.21 -5.88
CA TYR A 3 -20.24 -37.81 -5.92
C TYR A 3 -20.10 -37.10 -4.57
N GLY A 4 -20.26 -37.85 -3.46
CA GLY A 4 -20.07 -37.35 -2.10
C GLY A 4 -18.62 -37.00 -1.77
N LYS A 5 -17.67 -37.85 -2.17
CA LYS A 5 -16.24 -37.62 -1.96
C LYS A 5 -15.74 -36.43 -2.78
N PHE A 6 -16.19 -36.32 -4.04
CA PHE A 6 -15.89 -35.19 -4.90
C PHE A 6 -16.40 -33.85 -4.33
N LYS A 7 -17.63 -33.81 -3.80
CA LYS A 7 -18.17 -32.58 -3.15
C LYS A 7 -17.34 -32.16 -1.93
N TYR A 8 -16.88 -33.12 -1.12
CA TYR A 8 -16.04 -32.83 0.03
C TYR A 8 -14.68 -32.24 -0.39
N GLU A 9 -13.98 -32.89 -1.33
CA GLU A 9 -12.69 -32.42 -1.84
C GLU A 9 -12.81 -31.03 -2.50
N SER A 10 -13.90 -30.81 -3.24
CA SER A 10 -14.21 -29.50 -3.84
C SER A 10 -14.42 -28.43 -2.79
N ALA A 11 -15.14 -28.74 -1.71
CA ALA A 11 -15.40 -27.80 -0.61
C ALA A 11 -14.13 -27.47 0.19
N VAL A 12 -13.27 -28.46 0.43
CA VAL A 12 -11.95 -28.27 1.08
C VAL A 12 -11.06 -27.40 0.20
N LYS A 13 -10.92 -27.72 -1.08
CA LYS A 13 -10.15 -26.93 -2.05
C LYS A 13 -10.66 -25.49 -2.15
N ALA A 14 -11.99 -25.29 -2.14
CA ALA A 14 -12.59 -23.96 -2.15
C ALA A 14 -12.35 -23.17 -0.84
N ARG A 15 -12.24 -23.85 0.31
CA ARG A 15 -11.87 -23.21 1.59
C ARG A 15 -10.39 -22.83 1.60
N GLU A 16 -9.50 -23.71 1.14
CA GLU A 16 -8.07 -23.43 1.04
C GLU A 16 -7.78 -22.30 0.05
N SER A 17 -8.42 -22.30 -1.12
CA SER A 17 -8.29 -21.22 -2.10
C SER A 17 -8.73 -19.88 -1.52
N ARG A 18 -9.82 -19.84 -0.74
CA ARG A 18 -10.29 -18.61 -0.08
C ARG A 18 -9.32 -18.10 0.99
N LYS A 19 -8.68 -19.00 1.73
CA LYS A 19 -7.66 -18.63 2.73
C LYS A 19 -6.38 -18.10 2.08
N ASN A 20 -6.00 -18.66 0.92
CA ASN A 20 -4.80 -18.26 0.18
C ASN A 20 -5.03 -17.02 -0.70
N GLN A 21 -6.29 -16.65 -0.96
CA GLN A 21 -6.62 -15.43 -1.67
C GLN A 21 -6.16 -14.21 -0.87
N THR A 22 -5.16 -13.53 -1.41
CA THR A 22 -4.61 -12.33 -0.78
C THR A 22 -5.51 -11.14 -1.10
N ASN A 23 -6.41 -10.79 -0.18
CA ASN A 23 -7.30 -9.63 -0.35
C ASN A 23 -6.49 -8.34 -0.45
N THR A 24 -6.63 -7.62 -1.57
CA THR A 24 -6.03 -6.29 -1.73
C THR A 24 -6.98 -5.28 -1.11
N ILE A 25 -6.52 -4.53 -0.10
CA ILE A 25 -7.36 -3.56 0.59
C ILE A 25 -7.12 -2.18 -0.03
N ILE A 26 -8.19 -1.39 -0.16
CA ILE A 26 -8.07 0.02 -0.54
C ILE A 26 -7.90 0.83 0.73
N LYS A 27 -6.74 1.45 0.90
CA LYS A 27 -6.43 2.38 1.99
C LYS A 27 -6.76 3.79 1.53
N GLU A 28 -7.42 4.56 2.38
CA GLU A 28 -7.78 5.93 2.06
C GLU A 28 -6.83 6.91 2.75
N ILE A 29 -6.34 7.89 1.99
CA ILE A 29 -5.56 9.00 2.51
C ILE A 29 -6.24 10.30 2.09
N LYS A 30 -6.49 11.16 3.07
CA LYS A 30 -7.10 12.47 2.85
C LYS A 30 -6.04 13.56 2.93
N LEU A 31 -6.05 14.45 1.95
CA LEU A 31 -5.16 15.60 1.84
C LEU A 31 -5.99 16.89 1.70
N ARG A 32 -5.34 18.01 1.98
CA ARG A 32 -5.90 19.35 1.77
C ARG A 32 -5.12 20.07 0.66
N PRO A 33 -5.75 20.99 -0.11
CA PRO A 33 -5.07 21.74 -1.16
C PRO A 33 -3.89 22.59 -0.63
N LYS A 34 -3.99 23.07 0.61
CA LYS A 34 -2.95 23.85 1.31
C LYS A 34 -2.31 23.02 2.42
N ILE A 35 -1.70 21.91 2.05
CA ILE A 35 -0.97 21.05 2.98
C ILE A 35 0.40 21.65 3.30
N ASP A 36 0.83 21.54 4.55
CA ASP A 36 2.18 21.90 4.97
C ASP A 36 3.21 20.88 4.42
N PRO A 37 4.44 21.30 4.06
CA PRO A 37 5.46 20.37 3.57
C PRO A 37 5.74 19.17 4.48
N HIS A 38 5.73 19.36 5.81
CA HIS A 38 5.98 18.28 6.76
C HIS A 38 4.80 17.28 6.83
N ASP A 39 3.56 17.78 6.80
CA ASP A 39 2.38 16.91 6.73
C ASP A 39 2.36 16.15 5.39
N TYR A 40 2.75 16.79 4.28
CA TYR A 40 2.87 16.14 2.98
C TYR A 40 3.83 14.94 3.03
N GLU A 41 5.04 15.13 3.58
CA GLU A 41 6.03 14.04 3.70
C GLU A 41 5.51 12.89 4.56
N THR A 42 4.80 13.19 5.65
CA THR A 42 4.19 12.15 6.50
C THR A 42 3.15 11.34 5.73
N LYS A 43 2.28 12.02 4.97
CA LYS A 43 1.24 11.35 4.16
C LYS A 43 1.84 10.58 2.99
N LYS A 44 2.87 11.11 2.33
CA LYS A 44 3.67 10.41 1.30
C LYS A 44 4.27 9.14 1.89
N GLY A 45 4.86 9.21 3.09
CA GLY A 45 5.36 8.04 3.81
C GLY A 45 4.29 6.97 4.05
N HIS A 46 3.05 7.37 4.36
CA HIS A 46 1.93 6.43 4.47
C HIS A 46 1.53 5.81 3.12
N VAL A 47 1.47 6.60 2.04
CA VAL A 47 1.22 6.09 0.67
C VAL A 47 2.27 5.02 0.33
N VAL A 48 3.55 5.35 0.51
CA VAL A 48 4.68 4.45 0.27
C VAL A 48 4.55 3.17 1.08
N ARG A 49 4.22 3.27 2.38
CA ARG A 49 4.03 2.12 3.25
C ARG A 49 2.91 1.20 2.77
N PHE A 50 1.79 1.75 2.30
CA PHE A 50 0.67 0.96 1.82
C PHE A 50 0.97 0.30 0.46
N LEU A 51 1.62 1.02 -0.45
CA LEU A 51 2.05 0.46 -1.74
C LEU A 51 3.07 -0.67 -1.53
N LYS A 52 4.05 -0.50 -0.64
CA LYS A 52 4.98 -1.58 -0.24
C LYS A 52 4.27 -2.76 0.44
N GLY A 53 3.11 -2.52 1.06
CA GLY A 53 2.26 -3.56 1.62
C GLY A 53 1.41 -4.29 0.58
N GLY A 54 1.45 -3.87 -0.69
CA GLY A 54 0.61 -4.39 -1.76
C GLY A 54 -0.85 -3.97 -1.66
N ASP A 55 -1.16 -2.90 -0.93
CA ASP A 55 -2.50 -2.33 -0.84
C ASP A 55 -2.67 -1.20 -1.86
N LYS A 56 -3.89 -1.03 -2.36
CA LYS A 56 -4.25 0.12 -3.22
C LYS A 56 -4.46 1.35 -2.35
N VAL A 57 -4.11 2.52 -2.86
CA VAL A 57 -4.26 3.78 -2.12
C VAL A 57 -5.20 4.71 -2.87
N LYS A 58 -6.32 5.05 -2.24
CA LYS A 58 -7.24 6.09 -2.69
C LYS A 58 -6.86 7.40 -2.01
N VAL A 59 -6.32 8.33 -2.78
CA VAL A 59 -5.95 9.67 -2.30
C VAL A 59 -7.08 10.62 -2.61
N THR A 60 -7.61 11.27 -1.58
CA THR A 60 -8.74 12.20 -1.67
C THR A 60 -8.31 13.57 -1.20
N ILE A 61 -8.37 14.56 -2.10
CA ILE A 61 -8.25 15.98 -1.75
C ILE A 61 -9.65 16.52 -1.47
N MET A 62 -9.84 17.12 -0.30
CA MET A 62 -11.10 17.79 0.04
C MET A 62 -10.96 19.29 -0.18
N PHE A 63 -11.78 19.86 -1.07
CA PHE A 63 -11.84 21.31 -1.27
C PHE A 63 -12.81 21.94 -0.27
N ARG A 64 -12.42 23.06 0.35
CA ARG A 64 -13.30 23.79 1.27
C ARG A 64 -13.58 25.20 0.77
N GLY A 65 -14.85 25.61 0.85
CA GLY A 65 -15.31 26.94 0.50
C GLY A 65 -14.93 27.33 -0.93
N ARG A 66 -14.16 28.43 -1.07
CA ARG A 66 -13.73 29.04 -2.33
C ARG A 66 -12.68 28.21 -3.08
N GLU A 67 -12.15 27.14 -2.51
CA GLU A 67 -11.16 26.29 -3.17
C GLU A 67 -11.79 25.38 -4.24
N GLN A 68 -13.11 25.19 -4.23
CA GLN A 68 -13.83 24.39 -5.24
C GLN A 68 -13.71 24.97 -6.66
N SER A 69 -13.50 26.28 -6.80
CA SER A 69 -13.27 26.93 -8.09
C SER A 69 -11.83 26.79 -8.59
N ARG A 70 -10.94 26.16 -7.82
CA ARG A 70 -9.53 25.97 -8.15
C ARG A 70 -9.13 24.48 -8.12
N PRO A 71 -9.70 23.64 -9.01
CA PRO A 71 -9.34 22.23 -9.09
C PRO A 71 -7.88 22.01 -9.50
N GLU A 72 -7.26 22.99 -10.17
CA GLU A 72 -5.85 22.95 -10.56
C GLU A 72 -4.89 22.72 -9.39
N LEU A 73 -5.19 23.30 -8.22
CA LEU A 73 -4.34 23.12 -7.03
C LEU A 73 -4.32 21.66 -6.57
N GLY A 74 -5.48 21.01 -6.58
CA GLY A 74 -5.59 19.59 -6.25
C GLY A 74 -4.91 18.72 -7.30
N ARG A 75 -5.10 19.04 -8.59
CA ARG A 75 -4.49 18.29 -9.69
C ARG A 75 -2.97 18.34 -9.65
N ARG A 76 -2.38 19.52 -9.41
CA ARG A 76 -0.92 19.68 -9.26
C ARG A 76 -0.38 18.86 -8.08
N LEU A 77 -1.07 18.88 -6.94
CA LEU A 77 -0.66 18.11 -5.75
C LEU A 77 -0.72 16.60 -6.00
N LEU A 78 -1.76 16.11 -6.68
CA LEU A 78 -1.88 14.69 -7.03
C LEU A 78 -0.88 14.25 -8.09
N SER A 79 -0.59 15.11 -9.08
CA SER A 79 0.46 14.86 -10.07
C SER A 79 1.84 14.74 -9.41
N ARG A 80 2.19 15.68 -8.53
CA ARG A 80 3.44 15.61 -7.75
C ARG A 80 3.52 14.32 -6.92
N LEU A 81 2.42 13.96 -6.24
CA LEU A 81 2.38 12.73 -5.45
C LEU A 81 2.53 11.48 -6.33
N ALA A 82 1.97 11.47 -7.53
CA ALA A 82 2.09 10.37 -8.47
C ALA A 82 3.54 10.20 -8.96
N GLU A 83 4.22 11.30 -9.29
CA GLU A 83 5.66 11.30 -9.65
C GLU A 83 6.52 10.78 -8.49
N ASP A 84 6.26 11.28 -7.28
CA ASP A 84 6.97 10.91 -6.05
C ASP A 84 6.87 9.40 -5.71
N VAL A 85 5.82 8.70 -6.16
CA VAL A 85 5.58 7.27 -5.86
C VAL A 85 5.61 6.39 -7.11
N GLN A 86 6.04 6.94 -8.24
CA GLN A 86 6.05 6.26 -9.55
C GLN A 86 6.87 4.96 -9.53
N GLU A 87 7.90 4.88 -8.68
CA GLU A 87 8.71 3.65 -8.54
C GLU A 87 7.96 2.50 -7.85
N LEU A 88 6.96 2.81 -7.01
CA LEU A 88 6.28 1.83 -6.17
C LEU A 88 4.87 1.50 -6.65
N GLY A 89 4.19 2.46 -7.29
CA GLY A 89 2.82 2.30 -7.73
C GLY A 89 2.51 2.97 -9.06
N GLN A 90 1.50 2.44 -9.74
CA GLN A 90 0.94 2.95 -10.98
C GLN A 90 -0.41 3.62 -10.69
N VAL A 91 -0.69 4.74 -11.37
CA VAL A 91 -2.00 5.39 -11.29
C VAL A 91 -3.03 4.54 -12.04
N GLU A 92 -3.96 3.93 -11.30
CA GLU A 92 -5.07 3.16 -11.88
C GLU A 92 -6.23 4.08 -12.29
N SER A 93 -6.49 5.12 -11.49
CA SER A 93 -7.54 6.10 -11.77
C SER A 93 -6.97 7.50 -11.68
N GLN A 94 -7.02 8.22 -12.80
CA GLN A 94 -6.52 9.59 -12.89
C GLN A 94 -7.28 10.53 -11.94
N PRO A 95 -6.65 11.65 -11.52
CA PRO A 95 -7.31 12.68 -10.71
C PRO A 95 -8.64 13.14 -11.31
N LYS A 96 -9.75 12.74 -10.70
CA LYS A 96 -11.10 13.13 -11.11
C LYS A 96 -11.78 13.91 -10.00
N GLN A 97 -12.44 15.00 -10.38
CA GLN A 97 -13.26 15.77 -9.46
C GLN A 97 -14.59 15.04 -9.22
N ASP A 98 -14.89 14.78 -7.96
CA ASP A 98 -16.11 14.17 -7.45
C ASP A 98 -16.76 15.15 -6.45
N GLY A 99 -17.53 16.09 -7.00
CA GLY A 99 -18.15 17.18 -6.25
C GLY A 99 -17.13 18.06 -5.50
N ARG A 100 -17.14 17.96 -4.17
CA ARG A 100 -16.26 18.73 -3.27
C ARG A 100 -14.90 18.06 -3.06
N ASN A 101 -14.70 16.90 -3.65
CA ASN A 101 -13.51 16.09 -3.50
C ASN A 101 -12.83 15.90 -4.86
N MET A 102 -11.53 15.67 -4.86
CA MET A 102 -10.82 15.14 -6.02
C MET A 102 -10.09 13.89 -5.60
N VAL A 103 -10.29 12.83 -6.37
CA VAL A 103 -9.86 11.49 -6.01
C VAL A 103 -8.91 10.96 -7.07
N MET A 104 -7.85 10.31 -6.62
CA MET A 104 -6.92 9.53 -7.45
C MET A 104 -6.73 8.17 -6.79
N VAL A 105 -6.59 7.11 -7.58
CA VAL A 105 -6.29 5.76 -7.07
C VAL A 105 -4.95 5.30 -7.63
N ILE A 106 -4.07 4.89 -6.72
CA ILE A 106 -2.75 4.35 -7.03
C ILE A 106 -2.74 2.87 -6.64
N GLY A 107 -2.39 2.01 -7.58
CA GLY A 107 -2.17 0.58 -7.36
C GLY A 107 -0.68 0.26 -7.21
N PRO A 108 -0.29 -0.76 -6.44
CA PRO A 108 1.10 -1.19 -6.34
C PRO A 108 1.55 -1.91 -7.62
N HIS A 109 2.83 -1.79 -8.00
CA HIS A 109 3.37 -2.50 -9.16
C HIS A 109 3.47 -4.02 -8.93
N LYS A 110 3.93 -4.44 -7.74
CA LYS A 110 4.04 -5.85 -7.37
C LYS A 110 2.79 -6.30 -6.64
N ARG A 111 2.42 -7.58 -6.79
CA ARG A 111 1.29 -8.13 -6.04
C ARG A 111 1.66 -8.24 -4.57
N ARG A 112 0.65 -8.15 -3.70
CA ARG A 112 0.79 -8.29 -2.25
C ARG A 112 1.51 -9.58 -1.80
N ALA A 113 1.35 -10.67 -2.54
CA ALA A 113 2.05 -11.93 -2.27
C ALA A 113 3.58 -11.80 -2.41
N GLU A 114 4.03 -11.07 -3.44
CA GLU A 114 5.45 -10.84 -3.72
C GLU A 114 6.08 -9.93 -2.66
N HIS A 115 5.39 -8.84 -2.30
CA HIS A 115 5.82 -7.96 -1.20
C HIS A 115 5.92 -8.69 0.15
N LYS A 116 5.01 -9.62 0.43
CA LYS A 116 5.04 -10.43 1.66
C LYS A 116 6.20 -11.43 1.67
N ALA A 117 6.54 -12.02 0.52
CA ALA A 117 7.69 -12.90 0.38
C ALA A 117 9.00 -12.12 0.57
N GLU A 118 9.12 -10.96 -0.07
CA GLU A 118 10.29 -10.08 0.02
C GLU A 118 10.51 -9.55 1.45
N ALA A 119 9.44 -9.16 2.14
CA ALA A 119 9.50 -8.75 3.54
C ALA A 119 9.91 -9.88 4.51
N ARG A 120 9.46 -11.12 4.26
CA ARG A 120 9.86 -12.30 5.04
C ARG A 120 11.33 -12.65 4.83
N ALA A 121 11.79 -12.67 3.57
CA ALA A 121 13.19 -12.91 3.24
C ALA A 121 14.12 -11.85 3.87
N ALA A 122 13.72 -10.57 3.86
CA ALA A 122 14.48 -9.50 4.50
C ALA A 122 14.54 -9.62 6.03
N ALA A 123 13.46 -10.11 6.67
CA ALA A 123 13.44 -10.35 8.11
C ALA A 123 14.34 -11.53 8.50
N GLU A 124 14.29 -12.63 7.76
CA GLU A 124 15.12 -13.82 7.99
C GLU A 124 16.62 -13.55 7.79
N GLY A 125 16.97 -12.67 6.83
CA GLY A 125 18.35 -12.21 6.62
C GLY A 125 18.92 -11.38 7.78
N ARG A 126 18.10 -10.54 8.44
CA ARG A 126 18.54 -9.74 9.60
C ARG A 126 18.82 -10.59 10.84
N THR A 127 18.04 -11.64 11.07
CA THR A 127 18.21 -12.53 12.22
C THR A 127 19.51 -13.34 12.15
N ARG A 128 20.02 -13.61 10.94
CA ARG A 128 21.31 -14.33 10.73
C ARG A 128 22.55 -13.45 10.94
N GLY A 129 22.44 -12.13 10.76
CA GLY A 129 23.56 -11.18 10.92
C GLY A 129 23.78 -10.68 12.35
N GLN A 130 22.87 -10.99 13.28
CA GLN A 130 22.88 -10.46 14.64
C GLN A 130 23.08 -11.58 15.66
N ARG A 131 24.17 -12.35 15.50
CA ARG A 131 24.66 -13.24 16.56
C ARG A 131 25.75 -12.45 17.29
N PRO A 132 25.51 -11.91 18.50
CA PRO A 132 26.56 -11.20 19.22
C PRO A 132 27.67 -12.20 19.52
N ALA A 133 28.89 -11.89 19.08
CA ALA A 133 30.08 -12.61 19.48
C ALA A 133 30.18 -12.47 21.01
N ALA A 134 29.88 -13.55 21.72
CA ALA A 134 30.11 -13.65 23.15
C ALA A 134 31.60 -13.42 23.39
N ARG A 135 31.96 -12.26 23.97
CA ARG A 135 33.30 -11.99 24.45
C ARG A 135 33.56 -12.95 25.61
N THR A 136 34.31 -13.99 25.32
CA THR A 136 34.97 -14.82 26.33
C THR A 136 36.17 -14.01 26.82
N ASP A 137 36.00 -13.32 27.94
CA ASP A 137 37.12 -12.75 28.69
C ASP A 137 37.49 -13.78 29.76
N GLN A 138 38.53 -14.56 29.46
CA GLN A 138 39.20 -15.41 30.44
C GLN A 138 40.43 -14.67 30.95
N GLY A 139 40.42 -14.39 32.25
CA GLY A 139 41.52 -14.65 33.18
C GLY A 139 42.86 -13.95 32.94
N GLU A 140 43.16 -13.01 33.84
CA GLU A 140 44.48 -12.88 34.45
C GLU A 140 44.31 -12.77 35.97
#